data_AF-A0A957KL89-F1
#
_entry.id   AF-A0A957KL89-F1
#
_cell.length_a   1.000
_cell.length_b   1.000
_cell.length_c   1.000
_cell.angle_alpha   90.00
_cell.angle_beta   90.00
_cell.angle_gamma   90.00
#
_symmetry.space_group_name_H-M   'P 1'
#
loop_
_entity.id
_entity.type
_entity.pdbx_description
1 polymer ?
#
loop_
_entity_poly.entity_id
_entity_poly.type
_entity_poly.pdbx_seq_one_letter_code
_entity_poly.pdbx_strand_id
1 'polypeptide(L)'
;MDTLFASSVDFTRWLQTNYPELAGLMRAISTLGIFEFYLAIIPLIYWSIHKQAGKHIAYVISLASFVNAALKGFIREPRPYWLDSSIKLDDGIGYGWPSGHSQLGPTLYFMAAIWARRSWAWGLAVVLTLLMGLSR
;
A
#
# COMPACT_ATOMS: atom_id res chain seq x y z
N MET A 1 17.53 -9.17 -15.60
CA MET A 1 16.53 -9.00 -14.52
C MET A 1 17.17 -9.09 -13.16
N ASP A 2 18.19 -9.92 -12.97
CA ASP A 2 18.90 -10.14 -11.70
C ASP A 2 19.49 -8.87 -11.07
N THR A 3 19.96 -7.91 -11.88
CA THR A 3 20.53 -6.65 -11.38
C THR A 3 19.49 -5.74 -10.70
N LEU A 4 18.25 -5.72 -11.21
CA LEU A 4 17.16 -4.93 -10.61
C LEU A 4 16.70 -5.56 -9.28
N PHE A 5 16.60 -6.89 -9.23
CA PHE A 5 16.25 -7.61 -8.00
C PHE A 5 17.36 -7.51 -6.94
N ALA A 6 18.63 -7.61 -7.34
CA ALA A 6 19.75 -7.40 -6.42
C ALA A 6 19.74 -5.97 -5.86
N SER A 7 19.55 -4.97 -6.73
CA SER A 7 19.49 -3.56 -6.31
C SER A 7 18.34 -3.29 -5.34
N SER A 8 17.17 -3.92 -5.52
CA SER A 8 16.03 -3.74 -4.61
C SER A 8 16.25 -4.40 -3.25
N VAL A 9 16.85 -5.59 -3.22
CA VAL A 9 17.27 -6.26 -1.97
C VAL A 9 18.31 -5.43 -1.23
N ASP A 10 19.33 -4.93 -1.93
CA ASP A 10 20.41 -4.14 -1.33
C ASP A 10 19.90 -2.80 -0.78
N PHE A 11 19.01 -2.12 -1.51
CA PHE A 11 18.34 -0.92 -1.04
C PHE A 11 17.50 -1.18 0.23
N THR A 12 16.74 -2.29 0.24
CA THR A 12 15.94 -2.69 1.39
C THR A 12 16.82 -2.98 2.61
N ARG A 13 17.91 -3.74 2.42
CA ARG A 13 18.87 -4.04 3.49
C ARG A 13 19.55 -2.76 4.00
N TRP A 14 19.91 -1.86 3.10
CA TRP A 14 20.51 -0.57 3.47
C TRP A 14 19.57 0.26 4.34
N LEU A 15 18.29 0.37 3.99
CA LEU A 15 17.28 1.06 4.81
C LEU A 15 17.15 0.43 6.20
N GLN A 16 17.02 -0.89 6.28
CA GLN A 16 16.87 -1.61 7.54
C GLN A 16 18.10 -1.46 8.46
N THR A 17 19.30 -1.44 7.87
CA THR A 17 20.56 -1.36 8.63
C THR A 17 20.83 0.07 9.13
N ASN A 18 20.57 1.09 8.29
CA ASN A 18 20.88 2.48 8.64
C ASN A 18 19.77 3.17 9.45
N TYR A 19 18.53 2.72 9.31
CA TYR A 19 17.36 3.35 9.96
C TYR A 19 16.44 2.33 10.65
N PRO A 20 16.95 1.51 11.59
CA PRO A 20 16.14 0.49 12.27
C PRO A 20 14.99 1.10 13.09
N GLU A 21 15.15 2.32 13.59
CA GLU A 21 14.13 3.01 14.38
C GLU A 21 12.86 3.36 13.58
N LEU A 22 12.97 3.47 12.25
CA LEU A 22 11.82 3.71 11.38
C LEU A 22 10.93 2.46 11.23
N ALA A 23 11.38 1.28 11.65
CA ALA A 23 10.63 0.03 11.46
C ALA A 23 9.22 0.10 12.10
N GLY A 24 9.09 0.70 13.28
CA GLY A 24 7.79 0.88 13.94
C GLY A 24 6.85 1.78 13.14
N LEU A 25 7.36 2.92 12.64
CA LEU A 25 6.59 3.84 11.80
C LEU A 25 6.20 3.19 10.48
N MET A 26 7.13 2.52 9.80
CA MET A 26 6.86 1.82 8.54
C MET A 26 5.81 0.74 8.72
N ARG A 27 5.84 -0.03 9.83
CA ARG A 27 4.77 -0.98 10.18
C ARG A 27 3.42 -0.28 10.37
N ALA A 28 3.38 0.81 11.12
CA ALA A 28 2.14 1.57 11.31
C ALA A 28 1.56 2.07 9.98
N ILE A 29 2.39 2.62 9.11
CA ILE A 29 1.96 3.08 7.79
C ILE A 29 1.48 1.90 6.93
N SER A 30 2.23 0.80 6.96
CA SER A 30 1.89 -0.48 6.34
C SER A 30 0.50 -0.98 6.75
N THR A 31 0.10 -0.85 8.03
CA THR A 31 -1.25 -1.23 8.49
C THR A 31 -2.37 -0.42 7.85
N LEU A 32 -2.11 0.80 7.36
CA LEU A 32 -3.14 1.59 6.65
C LEU A 32 -3.48 1.02 5.27
N GLY A 33 -2.70 0.05 4.77
CA GLY A 33 -2.93 -0.55 3.47
C GLY A 33 -3.42 -2.00 3.52
N ILE A 34 -3.62 -2.56 4.72
CA ILE A 34 -4.11 -3.94 4.88
C ILE A 34 -5.61 -4.01 4.57
N PHE A 35 -6.10 -5.20 4.25
CA PHE A 35 -7.49 -5.41 3.89
C PHE A 35 -8.46 -5.02 5.02
N GLU A 36 -8.10 -5.35 6.26
CA GLU A 36 -8.86 -5.08 7.47
C GLU A 36 -9.08 -3.58 7.70
N PHE A 37 -8.08 -2.74 7.35
CA PHE A 37 -8.22 -1.29 7.41
C PHE A 37 -9.31 -0.80 6.46
N TYR A 38 -9.34 -1.31 5.23
CA TYR A 38 -10.38 -0.95 4.26
C TYR A 38 -11.76 -1.45 4.69
N LEU A 39 -11.82 -2.68 5.23
CA LEU A 39 -13.04 -3.26 5.79
C LEU A 39 -13.62 -2.39 6.93
N ALA A 40 -12.77 -1.72 7.71
CA ALA A 40 -13.19 -0.82 8.78
C ALA A 40 -13.55 0.59 8.29
N ILE A 41 -12.74 1.19 7.41
CA ILE A 41 -12.90 2.60 7.01
C ILE A 41 -14.07 2.81 6.04
N ILE A 42 -14.32 1.88 5.12
CA ILE A 42 -15.37 2.01 4.11
C ILE A 42 -16.76 2.11 4.76
N PRO A 43 -17.15 1.21 5.68
CA PRO A 43 -18.46 1.30 6.31
C PRO A 43 -18.57 2.50 7.26
N LEU A 44 -17.49 2.88 7.94
CA LEU A 44 -17.45 4.10 8.76
C LEU A 44 -17.80 5.33 7.92
N ILE A 45 -17.15 5.47 6.76
CA ILE A 45 -17.44 6.57 5.82
C ILE A 45 -18.87 6.48 5.29
N TYR A 46 -19.32 5.28 4.90
CA TYR A 46 -20.65 5.06 4.34
C TYR A 46 -21.78 5.43 5.31
N TRP A 47 -21.70 4.99 6.56
CA TRP A 47 -22.77 5.18 7.54
C TRP A 47 -22.65 6.49 8.33
N SER A 48 -21.43 6.95 8.62
CA SER A 48 -21.22 8.03 9.60
C SER A 48 -20.81 9.37 9.00
N ILE A 49 -20.32 9.40 7.76
CA ILE A 49 -19.76 10.63 7.17
C ILE A 49 -20.53 11.03 5.91
N HIS A 50 -20.50 10.19 4.87
CA HIS A 50 -21.13 10.51 3.60
C HIS A 50 -21.41 9.25 2.79
N LYS A 51 -22.69 8.87 2.68
CA LYS A 51 -23.12 7.63 1.98
C LYS A 51 -22.53 7.49 0.59
N GLN A 52 -22.56 8.54 -0.22
CA GLN A 52 -22.03 8.46 -1.59
C GLN A 52 -20.52 8.21 -1.61
N ALA A 53 -19.78 8.68 -0.59
CA ALA A 53 -18.32 8.50 -0.45
C ALA A 53 -18.00 7.05 -0.20
N GLY A 54 -18.64 6.49 0.82
CA GLY A 54 -18.48 5.09 1.15
C GLY A 54 -18.80 4.18 -0.02
N LYS A 55 -19.88 4.46 -0.79
CA LYS A 55 -20.22 3.67 -1.98
C LYS A 55 -19.15 3.76 -3.07
N HIS A 56 -18.73 4.97 -3.44
CA HIS A 56 -17.73 5.14 -4.49
C HIS A 56 -16.39 4.51 -4.09
N ILE A 57 -15.95 4.72 -2.85
CA ILE A 57 -14.72 4.10 -2.32
C ILE A 57 -14.85 2.57 -2.36
N ALA A 58 -15.97 2.00 -1.92
CA ALA A 58 -16.21 0.56 -1.96
C ALA A 58 -16.07 -0.01 -3.38
N TYR A 59 -16.72 0.61 -4.37
CA TYR A 59 -16.66 0.14 -5.76
C TYR A 59 -15.25 0.25 -6.34
N VAL A 60 -14.58 1.39 -6.16
CA VAL A 60 -13.25 1.62 -6.71
C VAL A 60 -12.22 0.70 -6.06
N ILE A 61 -12.23 0.55 -4.73
CA ILE A 61 -11.31 -0.35 -4.03
C ILE A 61 -11.57 -1.81 -4.42
N SER A 62 -12.82 -2.23 -4.58
CA SER A 62 -13.14 -3.59 -5.01
C SER A 62 -12.60 -3.88 -6.41
N LEU A 63 -12.83 -2.98 -7.36
CA LEU A 63 -12.32 -3.10 -8.72
C LEU A 63 -10.78 -3.07 -8.75
N ALA A 64 -10.17 -2.13 -8.02
CA ALA A 64 -8.72 -2.02 -7.92
C ALA A 64 -8.10 -3.28 -7.32
N SER A 65 -8.71 -3.86 -6.29
CA SER A 65 -8.26 -5.12 -5.66
C SER A 65 -8.36 -6.29 -6.63
N PHE A 66 -9.45 -6.38 -7.39
CA PHE A 66 -9.61 -7.40 -8.44
C PHE A 66 -8.53 -7.28 -9.52
N VAL A 67 -8.32 -6.07 -10.05
CA VAL A 67 -7.28 -5.81 -11.05
C VAL A 67 -5.90 -6.13 -10.49
N ASN A 68 -5.60 -5.76 -9.24
CA ASN A 68 -4.34 -6.08 -8.59
C ASN A 68 -4.10 -7.60 -8.51
N ALA A 69 -5.11 -8.35 -8.03
CA ALA A 69 -5.02 -9.79 -7.91
C ALA A 69 -4.85 -10.48 -9.27
N ALA A 70 -5.58 -10.03 -10.29
CA ALA A 70 -5.48 -10.54 -11.65
C ALA A 70 -4.07 -10.31 -12.24
N LEU A 71 -3.55 -9.09 -12.11
CA LEU A 71 -2.19 -8.74 -12.55
C LEU A 71 -1.13 -9.57 -11.81
N LYS A 72 -1.24 -9.70 -10.48
CA LYS A 72 -0.33 -10.55 -9.70
C LYS A 72 -0.33 -12.00 -10.21
N GLY A 73 -1.50 -12.54 -10.52
CA GLY A 73 -1.64 -13.90 -11.07
C GLY A 73 -1.05 -14.06 -12.47
N PHE A 74 -1.03 -12.98 -13.27
CA PHE A 74 -0.46 -12.96 -14.61
C PHE A 74 1.06 -12.79 -14.61
N ILE A 75 1.59 -11.82 -13.86
CA ILE A 75 3.03 -11.49 -13.89
C ILE A 75 3.86 -12.44 -13.02
N ARG A 76 3.32 -12.85 -11.87
CA ARG A 76 3.96 -13.84 -10.98
C ARG A 76 5.37 -13.47 -10.51
N GLU A 77 5.63 -12.18 -10.31
CA GLU A 77 6.95 -11.71 -9.88
C GLU A 77 7.27 -12.18 -8.44
N PRO A 78 8.46 -12.76 -8.20
CA PRO A 78 8.86 -13.18 -6.87
C PRO A 78 9.06 -11.98 -5.94
N ARG A 79 8.78 -12.18 -4.66
CA ARG A 79 9.03 -11.14 -3.65
C ARG A 79 10.52 -11.07 -3.31
N PRO A 80 11.06 -9.89 -2.97
CA PRO A 80 12.47 -9.76 -2.58
C PRO A 80 12.89 -10.73 -1.46
N TYR A 81 12.03 -10.95 -0.46
CA TYR A 81 12.35 -11.86 0.64
C TYR A 81 12.30 -13.35 0.27
N TRP A 82 11.79 -13.72 -0.92
CA TRP A 82 11.93 -15.08 -1.45
C TRP A 82 13.35 -15.33 -1.98
N LEU A 83 14.06 -14.25 -2.36
CA LEU A 83 15.45 -14.30 -2.80
C LEU A 83 16.41 -14.21 -1.59
N ASP A 84 16.09 -13.38 -0.61
CA ASP A 84 16.85 -13.26 0.65
C ASP A 84 15.90 -13.13 1.85
N SER A 85 15.83 -14.17 2.68
CA SER A 85 14.95 -14.18 3.85
C SER A 85 15.36 -13.20 4.95
N SER A 86 16.60 -12.68 4.95
CA SER A 86 17.10 -11.77 5.97
C SER A 86 16.40 -10.41 5.98
N ILE A 87 15.82 -9.99 4.86
CA ILE A 87 15.13 -8.69 4.72
C ILE A 87 13.63 -8.77 5.04
N LYS A 88 13.12 -9.93 5.48
CA LYS A 88 11.69 -10.15 5.75
C LYS A 88 11.22 -9.43 7.02
N LEU A 89 10.41 -8.38 6.85
CA LEU A 89 9.79 -7.62 7.96
C LEU A 89 8.35 -8.05 8.29
N ASP A 90 7.63 -8.61 7.31
CA ASP A 90 6.21 -8.95 7.39
C ASP A 90 5.85 -10.07 6.40
N ASP A 91 4.77 -10.79 6.67
CA ASP A 91 4.27 -11.89 5.84
C ASP A 91 3.36 -11.37 4.73
N GLY A 92 3.90 -11.36 3.52
CA GLY A 92 3.14 -11.03 2.32
C GLY A 92 2.46 -12.23 1.70
N ILE A 93 1.15 -12.15 1.46
CA ILE A 93 0.41 -13.18 0.71
C ILE A 93 0.63 -12.98 -0.81
N GLY A 94 0.99 -14.05 -1.52
CA GLY A 94 1.10 -14.10 -2.98
C GLY A 94 2.31 -13.36 -3.58
N TYR A 95 2.27 -13.10 -4.89
CA TYR A 95 3.35 -12.47 -5.66
C TYR A 95 3.63 -11.00 -5.28
N GLY A 96 4.82 -10.51 -5.64
CA GLY A 96 5.34 -9.19 -5.26
C GLY A 96 4.71 -8.04 -6.04
N TRP A 97 4.70 -8.13 -7.37
CA TRP A 97 4.23 -7.05 -8.24
C TRP A 97 2.88 -7.36 -8.90
N PRO A 98 1.97 -6.38 -9.00
CA PRO A 98 2.02 -5.04 -8.39
C PRO A 98 1.68 -5.03 -6.89
N SER A 99 2.28 -4.12 -6.11
CA SER A 99 1.99 -3.99 -4.66
C SER A 99 0.55 -3.54 -4.42
N GLY A 100 -0.25 -4.37 -3.72
CA GLY A 100 -1.63 -4.04 -3.36
C GLY A 100 -1.70 -2.85 -2.40
N HIS A 101 -0.79 -2.77 -1.42
CA HIS A 101 -0.73 -1.67 -0.47
C HIS A 101 -0.43 -0.33 -1.15
N SER A 102 0.53 -0.34 -2.06
CA SER A 102 0.94 0.84 -2.83
C SER A 102 -0.03 1.18 -3.98
N GLN A 103 -1.04 0.34 -4.24
CA GLN A 103 -2.12 0.65 -5.18
C GLN A 103 -3.38 1.13 -4.44
N LEU A 104 -3.85 0.37 -3.45
CA LEU A 104 -5.10 0.64 -2.74
C LEU A 104 -4.98 1.84 -1.81
N GLY A 105 -3.84 2.03 -1.14
CA GLY A 105 -3.64 3.15 -0.21
C GLY A 105 -3.77 4.48 -0.93
N PRO A 106 -2.95 4.73 -1.98
CA PRO A 106 -3.07 5.95 -2.78
C PRO A 106 -4.46 6.14 -3.38
N THR A 107 -5.10 5.08 -3.86
CA THR A 107 -6.48 5.14 -4.38
C THR A 107 -7.43 5.75 -3.32
N LEU A 108 -7.37 5.27 -2.08
CA LEU A 108 -8.17 5.83 -0.98
C LEU A 108 -7.77 7.28 -0.67
N TYR A 109 -6.48 7.58 -0.56
CA TYR A 109 -5.99 8.91 -0.15
C TYR A 109 -6.37 10.00 -1.15
N PHE A 110 -6.22 9.74 -2.45
CA PHE A 110 -6.59 10.69 -3.49
C PHE A 110 -8.11 10.82 -3.63
N MET A 111 -8.87 9.74 -3.46
CA MET A 111 -10.33 9.84 -3.38
C MET A 111 -10.74 10.73 -2.19
N ALA A 112 -10.14 10.54 -1.01
CA ALA A 112 -10.41 11.42 0.13
C ALA A 112 -10.05 12.88 -0.16
N ALA A 113 -8.93 13.15 -0.84
CA ALA A 113 -8.51 14.51 -1.21
C ALA A 113 -9.50 15.20 -2.18
N ILE A 114 -9.99 14.48 -3.20
CA ILE A 114 -10.99 14.98 -4.16
C ILE A 114 -12.26 15.40 -3.41
N TRP A 115 -12.68 14.61 -2.42
CA TRP A 115 -13.92 14.82 -1.68
C TRP A 115 -13.79 15.93 -0.64
N ALA A 116 -12.63 16.03 0.01
CA ALA A 116 -12.33 17.08 0.97
C ALA A 116 -12.35 18.47 0.32
N ARG A 117 -12.05 18.58 -0.99
CA ARG A 117 -11.96 19.84 -1.75
C ARG A 117 -11.05 20.88 -1.06
N ARG A 118 -10.00 20.41 -0.38
CA ARG A 118 -8.99 21.25 0.28
C ARG A 118 -7.62 20.99 -0.34
N SER A 119 -6.87 22.05 -0.64
CA SER A 119 -5.53 21.95 -1.21
C SER A 119 -4.56 21.17 -0.33
N TRP A 120 -4.64 21.32 1.00
CA TRP A 120 -3.80 20.57 1.94
C TRP A 120 -4.02 19.05 1.86
N ALA A 121 -5.22 18.60 1.50
CA ALA A 121 -5.55 17.18 1.44
C ALA A 121 -4.81 16.47 0.30
N TRP A 122 -4.51 17.18 -0.79
CA TRP A 122 -3.69 16.67 -1.89
C TRP A 122 -2.23 16.48 -1.45
N GLY A 123 -1.67 17.46 -0.72
CA GLY A 123 -0.34 17.34 -0.14
C GLY A 123 -0.24 16.13 0.80
N LEU A 124 -1.24 15.95 1.67
CA LEU A 124 -1.31 14.79 2.56
C LEU A 124 -1.41 13.47 1.77
N ALA A 125 -2.23 13.40 0.72
CA ALA A 125 -2.37 12.20 -0.09
C ALA A 125 -1.06 11.79 -0.79
N VAL A 126 -0.29 12.77 -1.29
CA VAL A 126 1.03 12.53 -1.89
C VAL A 126 2.00 12.01 -0.84
N VAL A 127 2.07 12.66 0.33
CA VAL A 127 2.96 12.24 1.42
C VAL A 127 2.64 10.81 1.88
N LEU A 128 1.37 10.50 2.13
CA LEU A 128 0.95 9.14 2.53
C LEU A 128 1.23 8.10 1.44
N THR A 129 1.12 8.46 0.17
CA THR A 129 1.46 7.58 -0.95
C THR A 129 2.95 7.23 -0.97
N LEU A 130 3.82 8.25 -0.82
CA LEU A 130 5.27 8.04 -0.78
C LEU A 130 5.68 7.20 0.42
N LEU A 131 5.09 7.48 1.60
CA LEU A 131 5.36 6.73 2.81
C LEU A 131 4.86 5.28 2.71
N MET A 132 3.68 5.06 2.13
CA MET A 132 3.16 3.72 1.88
C MET A 132 4.09 2.94 0.94
N GLY A 133 4.58 3.57 -0.13
CA GLY A 133 5.57 3.00 -1.03
C GLY A 133 6.86 2.61 -0.31
N LEU A 134 7.40 3.49 0.52
CA LEU A 134 8.61 3.23 1.31
C LEU A 134 8.43 2.12 2.36
N SER A 135 7.21 1.94 2.86
CA SER A 135 6.91 0.91 3.87
C SER A 135 6.85 -0.53 3.32
N ARG A 136 6.95 -0.73 2.00
CA ARG A 136 6.70 -2.00 1.30
C ARG A 136 7.88 -2.48 0.49
#